data_AF-A0A353GWA9-F1
#
_entry.id   AF-A0A353GWA9-F1
#
_cell.length_a   1.000
_cell.length_b   1.000
_cell.length_c   1.000
_cell.angle_alpha   90.00
_cell.angle_beta   90.00
_cell.angle_gamma   90.00
#
_symmetry.space_group_name_H-M   'P 1'
#
loop_
_entity.id
_entity.type
_entity.pdbx_description
1 polymer ?
#
loop_
_entity_poly.entity_id
_entity_poly.type
_entity_poly.pdbx_seq_one_letter_code
_entity_poly.pdbx_strand_id
1 'polypeptide(L)'
;MANVDLLPTLAAMAHFQKTFPFTGKIMVCQPAADNIALLRTLNQRLLAVSVNQRPIINWYQGIISCCWIAGLLGGIFLKRRWISDFIISLVIVIPLTVIILPLFPIALWQISGFIAVTIILAAIFTRIHEINTRILILSALIWVTLILDQITGWRLIRFSALGYSAMAGSRYYGLGNEFLGIFLASALLLTDLINRKTQTLWSTPIILGLTIFILSWPQFGAKFGGIIAGTIGFAYYIMKLYHWQLKNHRLWLGFIGCGLVLFAIGWWDSLRPPDVQTHIGRFLHLILSKDFEQVSQIIFRKITMNLKLTISSPWIRIVVLAFILGIVQRWLTARKMLLSEDTVVWQAILVAGTISYLVNDAGVLAFATCLAYGFSYLLLKVKNQVDPLLIQKWMTKTKRFRLGSDSL
;
A
#
# COMPACT_ATOMS: atom_id res chain seq x y z
N MET A 1 -19.43 -0.57 -16.29
CA MET A 1 -20.90 -0.64 -16.22
C MET A 1 -21.26 -1.29 -14.90
N ALA A 2 -21.88 -0.54 -14.01
CA ALA A 2 -22.51 -1.07 -12.81
C ALA A 2 -24.02 -1.19 -13.05
N ASN A 3 -24.72 -2.02 -12.27
CA ASN A 3 -26.18 -2.13 -12.29
C ASN A 3 -26.87 -0.77 -12.06
N VAL A 4 -26.27 0.10 -11.26
CA VAL A 4 -26.77 1.46 -10.98
C VAL A 4 -26.73 2.39 -12.21
N ASP A 5 -25.96 2.06 -13.26
CA ASP A 5 -25.81 2.87 -14.47
C ASP A 5 -26.93 2.60 -15.51
N LEU A 6 -27.70 1.52 -15.35
CA LEU A 6 -28.76 1.14 -16.30
C LEU A 6 -29.91 2.14 -16.31
N LEU A 7 -30.50 2.43 -15.14
CA LEU A 7 -31.62 3.37 -14.99
C LEU A 7 -31.31 4.76 -15.56
N PRO A 8 -30.20 5.45 -15.19
CA PRO A 8 -29.90 6.76 -15.75
C PRO A 8 -29.69 6.71 -17.27
N THR A 9 -29.16 5.61 -17.80
CA THR A 9 -28.98 5.45 -19.25
C THR A 9 -30.32 5.29 -19.97
N LEU A 10 -31.20 4.41 -19.49
CA LEU A 10 -32.52 4.20 -20.09
C LEU A 10 -33.39 5.47 -20.00
N ALA A 11 -33.35 6.17 -18.87
CA ALA A 11 -34.05 7.45 -18.71
C ALA A 11 -33.56 8.52 -19.69
N ALA A 12 -32.23 8.61 -19.89
CA ALA A 12 -31.64 9.52 -20.87
C ALA A 12 -32.01 9.13 -22.31
N MET A 13 -31.99 7.84 -22.65
CA MET A 13 -32.41 7.34 -23.97
C MET A 13 -33.90 7.59 -24.25
N ALA A 14 -34.75 7.52 -23.23
CA ALA A 14 -36.17 7.79 -23.33
C ALA A 14 -36.53 9.29 -23.26
N HIS A 15 -35.53 10.17 -23.20
CA HIS A 15 -35.69 11.62 -23.06
C HIS A 15 -36.54 12.05 -21.85
N PHE A 16 -36.57 11.25 -20.78
CA PHE A 16 -37.26 11.65 -19.54
C PHE A 16 -36.50 12.79 -18.86
N GLN A 17 -37.23 13.85 -18.50
CA GLN A 17 -36.69 14.89 -17.63
C GLN A 17 -36.42 14.31 -16.23
N LYS A 18 -35.23 14.56 -15.69
CA LYS A 18 -34.84 14.09 -14.36
C LYS A 18 -35.76 14.70 -13.30
N THR A 19 -36.58 13.87 -12.68
CA THR A 19 -37.38 14.23 -11.50
C THR A 19 -36.62 14.01 -10.19
N PHE A 20 -35.60 13.13 -10.18
CA PHE A 20 -34.79 12.81 -9.00
C PHE A 20 -33.31 12.51 -9.35
N PRO A 21 -32.37 12.66 -8.38
CA PRO A 21 -30.97 12.26 -8.54
C PRO A 21 -30.82 10.76 -8.80
N PHE A 22 -30.09 10.37 -9.87
CA PHE A 22 -29.68 8.98 -10.07
C PHE A 22 -28.30 8.73 -9.43
N THR A 23 -28.15 7.57 -8.79
CA THR A 23 -26.86 7.16 -8.19
C THR A 23 -25.79 6.82 -9.23
N GLY A 24 -26.19 6.24 -10.37
CA GLY A 24 -25.28 5.85 -11.45
C GLY A 24 -25.06 6.92 -12.52
N LYS A 25 -24.19 6.63 -13.49
CA LYS A 25 -23.87 7.53 -14.61
C LYS A 25 -24.49 7.03 -15.91
N ILE A 26 -24.79 7.97 -16.82
CA ILE A 26 -25.24 7.66 -18.18
C ILE A 26 -24.09 6.98 -18.92
N MET A 27 -24.38 5.82 -19.51
CA MET A 27 -23.42 5.10 -20.35
C MET A 27 -23.28 5.79 -21.70
N VAL A 28 -22.05 5.84 -22.20
CA VAL A 28 -21.72 6.40 -23.52
C VAL A 28 -21.23 5.26 -24.40
N CYS A 29 -21.79 5.15 -25.60
CA CYS A 29 -21.31 4.20 -26.60
C CYS A 29 -20.05 4.74 -27.25
N GLN A 30 -18.95 3.98 -27.16
CA GLN A 30 -17.72 4.30 -27.86
C GLN A 30 -17.58 3.36 -29.06
N PRO A 31 -17.51 3.87 -30.30
CA PRO A 31 -17.32 3.03 -31.47
C PRO A 31 -15.92 2.40 -31.44
N ALA A 32 -15.83 1.11 -31.72
CA ALA A 32 -14.58 0.39 -31.89
C ALA A 32 -14.69 -0.57 -33.08
N ALA A 33 -13.55 -0.85 -33.73
CA ALA A 33 -13.47 -1.91 -34.71
C ALA A 33 -13.60 -3.28 -34.01
N ASP A 34 -14.40 -4.18 -34.57
CA ASP A 34 -14.55 -5.56 -34.10
C ASP A 34 -14.94 -5.71 -32.62
N ASN A 35 -16.07 -5.08 -32.24
CA ASN A 35 -16.60 -5.04 -30.87
C ASN A 35 -16.65 -6.42 -30.18
N ILE A 36 -17.03 -7.48 -30.90
CA ILE A 36 -17.15 -8.83 -30.33
C ILE A 36 -15.80 -9.38 -29.90
N ALA A 37 -14.77 -9.21 -30.74
CA ALA A 37 -13.41 -9.66 -30.42
C ALA A 37 -12.86 -8.90 -29.21
N LEU A 38 -13.03 -7.58 -29.17
CA LEU A 38 -12.61 -6.74 -28.05
C LEU A 38 -13.30 -7.15 -26.73
N LEU A 39 -14.62 -7.36 -26.75
CA LEU A 39 -15.38 -7.79 -25.58
C LEU A 39 -14.97 -9.19 -25.12
N ARG A 40 -14.70 -10.11 -26.05
CA ARG A 40 -14.23 -11.47 -25.73
C ARG A 40 -12.86 -11.42 -25.04
N THR A 41 -11.91 -10.65 -25.57
CA THR A 41 -10.59 -10.46 -24.94
C THR A 41 -10.70 -9.82 -23.56
N LEU A 42 -11.54 -8.78 -23.42
CA LEU A 42 -11.78 -8.13 -22.13
C LEU A 42 -12.36 -9.12 -21.11
N ASN A 43 -13.36 -9.90 -21.51
CA ASN A 43 -13.99 -10.90 -20.65
C ASN A 43 -12.97 -11.98 -20.21
N GLN A 44 -12.15 -12.49 -21.14
CA GLN A 44 -11.10 -13.46 -20.81
C GLN A 44 -10.10 -12.92 -19.77
N ARG A 45 -9.65 -11.66 -19.92
CA ARG A 45 -8.75 -11.03 -18.95
C ARG A 45 -9.41 -10.83 -17.60
N LEU A 46 -10.68 -10.39 -17.57
CA LEU A 46 -11.43 -10.21 -16.33
C LEU A 46 -11.69 -11.54 -15.61
N LEU A 47 -12.04 -12.60 -16.33
CA LEU A 47 -12.21 -13.94 -15.80
C LEU A 47 -10.91 -14.49 -15.22
N ALA A 48 -9.80 -14.36 -15.95
CA ALA A 48 -8.48 -14.82 -15.50
C ALA A 48 -8.09 -14.18 -14.16
N VAL A 49 -8.33 -12.88 -14.00
CA VAL A 49 -8.05 -12.17 -12.74
C VAL A 49 -9.03 -12.60 -11.65
N SER A 50 -10.33 -12.68 -11.93
CA SER A 50 -11.33 -13.06 -10.94
C SER A 50 -11.07 -14.46 -10.35
N VAL A 51 -10.59 -15.40 -11.15
CA VAL A 51 -10.26 -16.76 -10.70
C VAL A 51 -8.93 -16.80 -9.95
N ASN A 52 -7.89 -16.13 -10.45
CA ASN A 52 -6.53 -16.25 -9.91
C ASN A 52 -6.18 -15.24 -8.81
N GLN A 53 -6.98 -14.17 -8.63
CA GLN A 53 -6.69 -13.11 -7.66
C GLN A 53 -6.56 -13.64 -6.23
N ARG A 54 -7.54 -14.39 -5.74
CA ARG A 54 -7.53 -14.88 -4.35
C ARG A 54 -6.38 -15.87 -4.09
N PRO A 55 -6.11 -16.86 -4.96
CA PRO A 55 -4.93 -17.70 -4.82
C PRO A 55 -3.61 -16.92 -4.79
N ILE A 56 -3.43 -15.94 -5.70
CA ILE A 56 -2.20 -15.13 -5.73
C ILE A 56 -2.02 -14.33 -4.44
N ILE A 57 -3.09 -13.70 -3.91
CA ILE A 57 -3.01 -12.97 -2.64
C ILE A 57 -2.64 -13.92 -1.48
N ASN A 58 -3.24 -15.10 -1.41
CA ASN A 58 -2.94 -16.09 -0.37
C ASN A 58 -1.47 -16.55 -0.45
N TRP A 59 -0.97 -16.85 -1.65
CA TRP A 59 0.42 -17.21 -1.88
C TRP A 59 1.37 -16.06 -1.56
N TYR A 60 1.02 -14.82 -1.91
CA TYR A 60 1.81 -13.65 -1.53
C TYR A 60 1.97 -13.55 -0.01
N GLN A 61 0.89 -13.69 0.75
CA GLN A 61 0.93 -13.67 2.22
C GLN A 61 1.73 -14.85 2.79
N GLY A 62 1.62 -16.03 2.18
CA GLY A 62 2.43 -17.19 2.52
C GLY A 62 3.93 -16.93 2.28
N ILE A 63 4.29 -16.36 1.14
CA ILE A 63 5.67 -15.99 0.79
C ILE A 63 6.21 -14.95 1.77
N ILE A 64 5.44 -13.89 2.08
CA ILE A 64 5.83 -12.92 3.13
C ILE A 64 6.16 -13.65 4.43
N SER A 65 5.25 -14.50 4.89
CA SER A 65 5.37 -15.15 6.19
C SER A 65 6.59 -16.09 6.25
N CYS A 66 6.72 -16.97 5.27
CA CYS A 66 7.83 -17.91 5.18
C CYS A 66 9.17 -17.21 4.99
N CYS A 67 9.23 -16.19 4.11
CA CYS A 67 10.48 -15.49 3.81
C CYS A 67 10.93 -14.59 4.95
N TRP A 68 10.03 -13.99 5.72
CA TRP A 68 10.41 -13.23 6.90
C TRP A 68 10.98 -14.12 8.01
N ILE A 69 10.33 -15.25 8.29
CA ILE A 69 10.83 -16.23 9.27
C ILE A 69 12.19 -16.78 8.83
N ALA A 70 12.28 -17.27 7.58
CA ALA A 70 13.52 -17.83 7.05
C ALA A 70 14.63 -16.77 6.89
N GLY A 71 14.28 -15.54 6.53
CA GLY A 71 15.21 -14.41 6.42
C GLY A 71 15.80 -14.01 7.77
N LEU A 72 14.96 -13.91 8.81
CA LEU A 72 15.39 -13.61 10.18
C LEU A 72 16.24 -14.76 10.76
N LEU A 73 15.79 -16.00 10.66
CA LEU A 73 16.56 -17.16 11.11
C LEU A 73 17.87 -17.28 10.32
N GLY A 74 17.83 -17.08 9.01
CA GLY A 74 19.01 -17.11 8.16
C GLY A 74 20.01 -16.00 8.47
N GLY A 75 19.53 -14.78 8.76
CA GLY A 75 20.38 -13.66 9.16
C GLY A 75 21.08 -13.88 10.50
N ILE A 76 20.48 -14.67 11.40
CA ILE A 76 21.03 -14.98 12.72
C ILE A 76 21.92 -16.24 12.69
N PHE A 77 21.45 -17.33 12.06
CA PHE A 77 22.06 -18.66 12.18
C PHE A 77 22.86 -19.11 10.96
N LEU A 78 22.56 -18.64 9.75
CA LEU A 78 23.22 -19.14 8.53
C LEU A 78 24.50 -18.34 8.22
N LYS A 79 25.62 -19.05 8.03
CA LYS A 79 26.86 -18.45 7.48
C LYS A 79 26.68 -17.97 6.03
N ARG A 80 25.76 -18.58 5.26
CA ARG A 80 25.51 -18.27 3.84
C ARG A 80 24.54 -17.09 3.67
N ARG A 81 25.12 -15.91 3.82
CA ARG A 81 24.47 -14.60 3.81
C ARG A 81 23.68 -14.23 2.55
N TRP A 82 24.01 -14.78 1.39
CA TRP A 82 23.33 -14.49 0.11
C TRP A 82 21.95 -15.17 0.00
N ILE A 83 21.74 -16.29 0.72
CA ILE A 83 20.47 -17.04 0.70
C ILE A 83 19.38 -16.24 1.40
N SER A 84 19.67 -15.66 2.57
CA SER A 84 18.72 -14.78 3.29
C SER A 84 18.36 -13.54 2.46
N ASP A 85 19.34 -12.91 1.80
CA ASP A 85 19.08 -11.78 0.91
C ASP A 85 18.15 -12.14 -0.24
N PHE A 86 18.38 -13.30 -0.87
CA PHE A 86 17.52 -13.79 -1.95
C PHE A 86 16.10 -14.05 -1.44
N ILE A 87 15.95 -14.72 -0.30
CA ILE A 87 14.66 -15.03 0.33
C ILE A 87 13.87 -13.76 0.63
N ILE A 88 14.48 -12.75 1.28
CA ILE A 88 13.75 -11.50 1.59
C ILE A 88 13.50 -10.69 0.31
N SER A 89 14.40 -10.76 -0.69
CA SER A 89 14.19 -10.10 -1.98
C SER A 89 12.98 -10.66 -2.73
N LEU A 90 12.61 -11.93 -2.53
CA LEU A 90 11.35 -12.47 -3.07
C LEU A 90 10.14 -11.65 -2.60
N VAL A 91 10.12 -11.18 -1.35
CA VAL A 91 9.00 -10.41 -0.80
C VAL A 91 8.90 -9.00 -1.40
N ILE A 92 10.04 -8.31 -1.48
CA ILE A 92 10.10 -6.90 -1.90
C ILE A 92 9.77 -6.74 -3.38
N VAL A 93 10.07 -7.76 -4.18
CA VAL A 93 9.84 -7.76 -5.63
C VAL A 93 8.37 -8.02 -5.99
N ILE A 94 7.60 -8.70 -5.14
CA ILE A 94 6.21 -9.08 -5.44
C ILE A 94 5.32 -7.91 -5.85
N PRO A 95 5.32 -6.74 -5.16
CA PRO A 95 4.60 -5.57 -5.63
C PRO A 95 4.84 -5.22 -7.10
N LEU A 96 6.10 -5.29 -7.54
CA LEU A 96 6.44 -5.07 -8.95
C LEU A 96 5.90 -6.22 -9.81
N THR A 97 6.13 -7.48 -9.41
CA THR A 97 5.62 -8.67 -10.11
C THR A 97 4.13 -8.55 -10.41
N VAL A 98 3.30 -8.24 -9.41
CA VAL A 98 1.83 -8.21 -9.59
C VAL A 98 1.36 -7.02 -10.43
N ILE A 99 2.10 -5.92 -10.48
CA ILE A 99 1.78 -4.77 -11.35
C ILE A 99 2.11 -5.10 -12.81
N ILE A 100 3.24 -5.77 -13.05
CA ILE A 100 3.69 -6.07 -14.42
C ILE A 100 3.10 -7.36 -14.98
N LEU A 101 2.59 -8.27 -14.13
CA LEU A 101 2.02 -9.55 -14.56
C LEU A 101 0.99 -9.41 -15.71
N PRO A 102 0.11 -8.39 -15.72
CA PRO A 102 -0.84 -8.19 -16.82
C PRO A 102 -0.24 -7.81 -18.18
N LEU A 103 1.07 -7.52 -18.25
CA LEU A 103 1.80 -7.31 -19.51
C LEU A 103 2.14 -8.63 -20.20
N PHE A 104 2.16 -9.73 -19.45
CA PHE A 104 2.45 -11.06 -19.98
C PHE A 104 1.19 -11.73 -20.55
N PRO A 105 1.32 -12.79 -21.36
CA PRO A 105 0.19 -13.58 -21.82
C PRO A 105 -0.66 -14.11 -20.66
N ILE A 106 -1.98 -14.20 -20.87
CA ILE A 106 -2.96 -14.61 -19.84
C ILE A 106 -2.62 -15.97 -19.20
N ALA A 107 -1.98 -16.87 -19.96
CA ALA A 107 -1.50 -18.17 -19.45
C ALA A 107 -0.53 -18.05 -18.25
N LEU A 108 0.16 -16.92 -18.11
CA LEU A 108 1.09 -16.64 -17.00
C LEU A 108 0.41 -15.94 -15.81
N TRP A 109 -0.88 -15.60 -15.89
CA TRP A 109 -1.58 -14.87 -14.82
C TRP A 109 -2.01 -15.78 -13.65
N GLN A 110 -1.66 -17.06 -13.71
CA GLN A 110 -1.89 -18.03 -12.65
C GLN A 110 -0.69 -18.10 -11.67
N ILE A 111 -0.84 -18.91 -10.62
CA ILE A 111 0.14 -19.05 -9.53
C ILE A 111 1.55 -19.38 -10.06
N SER A 112 1.68 -20.28 -11.04
CA SER A 112 3.00 -20.69 -11.56
C SER A 112 3.73 -19.53 -12.24
N GLY A 113 3.02 -18.72 -13.03
CA GLY A 113 3.61 -17.54 -13.68
C GLY A 113 3.95 -16.45 -12.66
N PHE A 114 3.09 -16.22 -11.67
CA PHE A 114 3.37 -15.32 -10.54
C PHE A 114 4.66 -15.71 -9.79
N ILE A 115 4.81 -16.99 -9.44
CA ILE A 115 6.00 -17.49 -8.74
C ILE A 115 7.23 -17.39 -9.64
N ALA A 116 7.14 -17.82 -10.91
CA ALA A 116 8.25 -17.78 -11.85
C ALA A 116 8.78 -16.35 -12.06
N VAL A 117 7.89 -15.39 -12.34
CA VAL A 117 8.28 -13.98 -12.52
C VAL A 117 8.89 -13.40 -11.24
N THR A 118 8.33 -13.74 -10.07
CA THR A 118 8.87 -13.29 -8.78
C THR A 118 10.28 -13.81 -8.53
N ILE A 119 10.54 -15.10 -8.81
CA ILE A 119 11.86 -15.72 -8.68
C ILE A 119 12.86 -15.08 -9.65
N ILE A 120 12.47 -14.90 -10.91
CA ILE A 120 13.32 -14.29 -11.94
C ILE A 120 13.71 -12.86 -11.54
N LEU A 121 12.72 -12.04 -11.17
CA LEU A 121 12.99 -10.67 -10.74
C LEU A 121 13.86 -10.64 -9.48
N ALA A 122 13.59 -11.50 -8.48
CA ALA A 122 14.45 -11.59 -7.29
C ALA A 122 15.89 -12.00 -7.66
N ALA A 123 16.09 -12.92 -8.61
CA ALA A 123 17.40 -13.31 -9.10
C ALA A 123 18.13 -12.16 -9.83
N ILE A 124 17.40 -11.32 -10.57
CA ILE A 124 17.95 -10.13 -11.22
C ILE A 124 18.35 -9.07 -10.18
N PHE A 125 17.43 -8.70 -9.29
CA PHE A 125 17.69 -7.64 -8.31
C PHE A 125 18.74 -8.02 -7.27
N THR A 126 18.89 -9.30 -6.97
CA THR A 126 19.94 -9.79 -6.05
C THR A 126 21.35 -9.69 -6.62
N ARG A 127 21.50 -9.51 -7.94
CA ARG A 127 22.80 -9.13 -8.56
C ARG A 127 23.28 -7.76 -8.12
N ILE A 128 22.38 -6.86 -7.73
CA ILE A 128 22.74 -5.55 -7.16
C ILE A 128 23.09 -5.76 -5.69
N HIS A 129 24.38 -5.98 -5.40
CA HIS A 129 24.84 -6.34 -4.05
C HIS A 129 24.56 -5.25 -2.99
N GLU A 130 24.57 -3.98 -3.38
CA GLU A 130 24.25 -2.87 -2.48
C GLU A 130 22.74 -2.80 -2.21
N ILE A 131 22.34 -3.12 -0.98
CA ILE A 131 20.93 -3.18 -0.55
C ILE A 131 20.22 -1.83 -0.79
N ASN A 132 20.84 -0.71 -0.41
CA ASN A 132 20.26 0.62 -0.57
C ASN A 132 19.96 0.92 -2.05
N THR A 133 20.93 0.69 -2.94
CA THR A 133 20.73 0.88 -4.40
C THR A 133 19.67 -0.08 -4.96
N ARG A 134 19.64 -1.34 -4.52
CA ARG A 134 18.60 -2.31 -4.93
C ARG A 134 17.19 -1.83 -4.56
N ILE A 135 17.01 -1.36 -3.33
CA ILE A 135 15.71 -0.91 -2.81
C ILE A 135 15.32 0.42 -3.42
N LEU A 136 16.27 1.31 -3.68
CA LEU A 136 16.05 2.55 -4.42
C LEU A 136 15.48 2.25 -5.80
N ILE A 137 16.10 1.34 -6.57
CA ILE A 137 15.63 0.98 -7.92
C ILE A 137 14.26 0.31 -7.86
N LEU A 138 14.04 -0.63 -6.93
CA LEU A 138 12.73 -1.28 -6.78
C LEU A 138 11.63 -0.30 -6.40
N SER A 139 11.90 0.60 -5.44
CA SER A 139 10.96 1.63 -5.01
C SER A 139 10.66 2.60 -6.16
N ALA A 140 11.67 2.99 -6.94
CA ALA A 140 11.51 3.81 -8.13
C ALA A 140 10.62 3.14 -9.18
N LEU A 141 10.89 1.88 -9.50
CA LEU A 141 10.11 1.14 -10.51
C LEU A 141 8.65 0.98 -10.08
N ILE A 142 8.40 0.60 -8.83
CA ILE A 142 7.03 0.48 -8.31
C ILE A 142 6.32 1.83 -8.35
N TRP A 143 6.98 2.88 -7.85
CA TRP A 143 6.41 4.22 -7.77
C TRP A 143 6.10 4.80 -9.15
N VAL A 144 7.05 4.76 -10.09
CA VAL A 144 6.87 5.23 -11.47
C VAL A 144 5.79 4.41 -12.18
N THR A 145 5.81 3.08 -12.05
CA THR A 145 4.82 2.23 -12.73
C THR A 145 3.40 2.52 -12.23
N LEU A 146 3.20 2.74 -10.93
CA LEU A 146 1.88 3.09 -10.39
C LEU A 146 1.41 4.46 -10.89
N ILE A 147 2.31 5.44 -11.00
CA ILE A 147 1.99 6.77 -11.55
C ILE A 147 1.61 6.68 -13.02
N LEU A 148 2.44 6.02 -13.84
CA LEU A 148 2.17 5.84 -15.26
C LEU A 148 0.87 5.05 -15.48
N ASP A 149 0.59 4.06 -14.64
CA ASP A 149 -0.67 3.32 -14.72
C ASP A 149 -1.88 4.22 -14.41
N GLN A 150 -1.80 5.10 -13.41
CA GLN A 150 -2.90 6.04 -13.14
C GLN A 150 -3.11 7.01 -14.31
N ILE A 151 -2.03 7.54 -14.88
CA ILE A 151 -2.09 8.51 -15.99
C ILE A 151 -2.62 7.85 -17.28
N THR A 152 -2.28 6.57 -17.52
CA THR A 152 -2.70 5.83 -18.72
C THR A 152 -4.09 5.16 -18.60
N GLY A 153 -4.79 5.36 -17.48
CA GLY A 153 -6.17 4.91 -17.28
C GLY A 153 -6.34 3.55 -16.59
N TRP A 154 -5.44 3.22 -15.66
CA TRP A 154 -5.50 2.02 -14.81
C TRP A 154 -5.47 0.71 -15.62
N ARG A 155 -4.59 0.63 -16.61
CA ARG A 155 -4.53 -0.51 -17.55
C ARG A 155 -3.91 -1.75 -16.92
N LEU A 156 -3.02 -1.58 -15.95
CA LEU A 156 -2.33 -2.64 -15.23
C LEU A 156 -3.06 -2.97 -13.94
N ILE A 157 -3.34 -1.99 -13.08
CA ILE A 157 -3.97 -2.25 -11.77
C ILE A 157 -5.33 -2.92 -11.92
N ARG A 158 -6.11 -2.60 -12.97
CA ARG A 158 -7.40 -3.25 -13.25
C ARG A 158 -7.29 -4.76 -13.43
N PHE A 159 -6.15 -5.26 -13.90
CA PHE A 159 -5.92 -6.69 -14.11
C PHE A 159 -4.90 -7.29 -13.14
N SER A 160 -4.52 -6.55 -12.10
CA SER A 160 -3.57 -7.02 -11.10
C SER A 160 -4.30 -7.76 -9.97
N ALA A 161 -3.64 -8.77 -9.39
CA ALA A 161 -4.16 -9.47 -8.22
C ALA A 161 -4.32 -8.57 -6.98
N LEU A 162 -3.48 -7.55 -6.79
CA LEU A 162 -3.66 -6.54 -5.72
C LEU A 162 -4.57 -5.38 -6.15
N GLY A 163 -5.07 -5.41 -7.39
CA GLY A 163 -6.05 -4.48 -7.91
C GLY A 163 -7.46 -4.76 -7.42
N TYR A 164 -8.41 -3.99 -7.92
CA TYR A 164 -9.83 -4.21 -7.66
C TYR A 164 -10.41 -5.26 -8.61
N SER A 165 -11.34 -6.07 -8.11
CA SER A 165 -12.12 -6.96 -8.96
C SER A 165 -13.30 -6.20 -9.56
N ALA A 166 -13.18 -5.84 -10.84
CA ALA A 166 -14.26 -5.22 -11.58
C ALA A 166 -15.49 -6.15 -11.70
N MET A 167 -15.28 -7.47 -11.80
CA MET A 167 -16.37 -8.45 -11.84
C MET A 167 -17.13 -8.54 -10.51
N ALA A 168 -16.42 -8.46 -9.38
CA ALA A 168 -17.06 -8.44 -8.06
C ALA A 168 -17.70 -7.08 -7.72
N GLY A 169 -17.55 -6.07 -8.58
CA GLY A 169 -18.12 -4.74 -8.39
C GLY A 169 -17.56 -3.95 -7.20
N SER A 170 -16.38 -4.32 -6.68
CA SER A 170 -15.81 -3.65 -5.50
C SER A 170 -15.30 -2.24 -5.83
N ARG A 171 -14.78 -2.04 -7.04
CA ARG A 171 -14.37 -0.76 -7.62
C ARG A 171 -14.12 -0.95 -9.13
N TYR A 172 -14.15 0.14 -9.91
CA TYR A 172 -13.94 0.10 -11.36
C TYR A 172 -12.76 0.95 -11.85
N TYR A 173 -12.21 1.82 -11.01
CA TYR A 173 -11.13 2.75 -11.34
C TYR A 173 -10.30 3.15 -10.12
N GLY A 174 -9.09 3.67 -10.35
CA GLY A 174 -8.23 4.23 -9.30
C GLY A 174 -7.46 3.20 -8.47
N LEU A 175 -6.79 3.69 -7.44
CA LEU A 175 -5.80 2.90 -6.69
C LEU A 175 -6.44 2.10 -5.52
N GLY A 176 -6.19 0.78 -5.49
CA GLY A 176 -6.67 -0.16 -4.45
C GLY A 176 -6.08 0.10 -3.05
N ASN A 177 -6.62 -0.50 -1.98
CA ASN A 177 -6.07 -0.27 -0.62
C ASN A 177 -4.72 -0.96 -0.44
N GLU A 178 -4.54 -2.09 -1.08
CA GLU A 178 -3.34 -2.90 -1.12
C GLU A 178 -2.19 -2.14 -1.79
N PHE A 179 -2.45 -1.55 -2.97
CA PHE A 179 -1.44 -0.73 -3.65
C PHE A 179 -1.19 0.60 -2.93
N LEU A 180 -2.14 1.13 -2.17
CA LEU A 180 -1.95 2.40 -1.47
C LEU A 180 -0.80 2.30 -0.46
N GLY A 181 -0.78 1.25 0.35
CA GLY A 181 0.30 1.04 1.32
C GLY A 181 1.67 0.95 0.66
N ILE A 182 1.75 0.18 -0.42
CA ILE A 182 2.97 0.02 -1.23
C ILE A 182 3.40 1.36 -1.84
N PHE A 183 2.46 2.15 -2.36
CA PHE A 183 2.76 3.43 -3.01
C PHE A 183 3.33 4.44 -2.00
N LEU A 184 2.74 4.52 -0.80
CA LEU A 184 3.24 5.39 0.26
C LEU A 184 4.61 4.94 0.77
N ALA A 185 4.80 3.65 1.01
CA ALA A 185 6.08 3.11 1.49
C ALA A 185 7.20 3.24 0.46
N SER A 186 6.92 2.97 -0.83
CA SER A 186 7.89 3.14 -1.92
C SER A 186 8.27 4.60 -2.14
N ALA A 187 7.32 5.55 -2.05
CA ALA A 187 7.62 6.98 -2.14
C ALA A 187 8.56 7.45 -1.01
N LEU A 188 8.29 7.01 0.24
CA LEU A 188 9.12 7.33 1.40
C LEU A 188 10.53 6.73 1.30
N LEU A 189 10.65 5.44 0.95
CA LEU A 189 11.95 4.79 0.79
C LEU A 189 12.74 5.36 -0.39
N LEU A 190 12.08 5.64 -1.52
CA LEU A 190 12.72 6.24 -2.69
C LEU A 190 13.31 7.61 -2.34
N THR A 191 12.51 8.48 -1.73
CA THR A 191 12.92 9.81 -1.30
C THR A 191 14.09 9.74 -0.33
N ASP A 192 13.97 8.90 0.69
CA ASP A 192 14.98 8.78 1.74
C ASP A 192 16.32 8.26 1.21
N LEU A 193 16.30 7.25 0.35
CA LEU A 193 17.51 6.70 -0.24
C LEU A 193 18.16 7.66 -1.25
N ILE A 194 17.39 8.42 -2.03
CA ILE A 194 17.95 9.46 -2.92
C ILE A 194 18.58 10.58 -2.11
N ASN A 195 17.92 11.06 -1.05
CA ASN A 195 18.44 12.13 -0.21
C ASN A 195 19.78 11.73 0.43
N ARG A 196 19.88 10.49 0.92
CA ARG A 196 21.15 9.97 1.47
C ARG A 196 22.24 9.82 0.41
N LYS A 197 21.88 9.34 -0.79
CA LYS A 197 22.85 9.13 -1.87
C LYS A 197 23.37 10.46 -2.45
N THR A 198 22.52 11.47 -2.53
CA THR A 198 22.84 12.77 -3.13
C THR A 198 23.20 13.84 -2.12
N GLN A 199 23.04 13.57 -0.81
CA GLN A 199 23.26 14.52 0.29
C GLN A 199 22.47 15.83 0.13
N THR A 200 21.32 15.77 -0.55
CA THR A 200 20.46 16.92 -0.87
C THR A 200 19.00 16.53 -0.68
N LEU A 201 18.12 17.52 -0.47
CA LEU A 201 16.71 17.28 -0.15
C LEU A 201 15.75 17.55 -1.32
N TRP A 202 16.27 17.83 -2.53
CA TRP A 202 15.48 18.22 -3.71
C TRP A 202 14.45 17.16 -4.12
N SER A 203 14.75 15.88 -3.86
CA SER A 203 13.86 14.77 -4.24
C SER A 203 12.58 14.73 -3.41
N THR A 204 12.64 15.24 -2.17
CA THR A 204 11.54 15.21 -1.20
C THR A 204 10.27 15.92 -1.67
N PRO A 205 10.30 17.22 -2.03
CA PRO A 205 9.09 17.90 -2.50
C PRO A 205 8.56 17.29 -3.81
N ILE A 206 9.43 16.79 -4.70
CA ILE A 206 9.04 16.25 -6.00
C ILE A 206 8.33 14.91 -5.84
N ILE A 207 8.95 13.95 -5.16
CA ILE A 207 8.41 12.59 -5.05
C ILE A 207 7.16 12.60 -4.17
N LEU A 208 7.23 13.22 -2.99
CA LEU A 208 6.09 13.24 -2.06
C LEU A 208 4.96 14.11 -2.61
N GLY A 209 5.27 15.26 -3.21
CA GLY A 209 4.29 16.13 -3.85
C GLY A 209 3.58 15.46 -5.02
N LEU A 210 4.32 14.80 -5.92
CA LEU A 210 3.73 14.08 -7.05
C LEU A 210 2.88 12.89 -6.57
N THR A 211 3.30 12.21 -5.51
CA THR A 211 2.51 11.13 -4.89
C THR A 211 1.15 11.63 -4.42
N ILE A 212 1.13 12.77 -3.70
CA ILE A 212 -0.12 13.38 -3.23
C ILE A 212 -0.97 13.89 -4.40
N PHE A 213 -0.34 14.49 -5.41
CA PHE A 213 -1.04 14.96 -6.62
C PHE A 213 -1.78 13.82 -7.32
N ILE A 214 -1.11 12.69 -7.54
CA ILE A 214 -1.71 11.50 -8.18
C ILE A 214 -2.86 10.94 -7.34
N LEU A 215 -2.75 10.94 -6.01
CA LEU A 215 -3.83 10.50 -5.11
C LEU A 215 -5.00 11.49 -5.03
N SER A 216 -4.79 12.75 -5.42
CA SER A 216 -5.78 13.83 -5.29
C SER A 216 -6.53 14.11 -6.58
N TRP A 217 -5.91 13.90 -7.73
CA TRP A 217 -6.50 14.26 -9.02
C TRP A 217 -7.68 13.34 -9.38
N PRO A 218 -8.90 13.87 -9.63
CA PRO A 218 -10.10 13.06 -9.85
C PRO A 218 -9.97 12.06 -11.02
N GLN A 219 -9.33 12.47 -12.12
CA GLN A 219 -9.16 11.62 -13.31
C GLN A 219 -8.24 10.43 -13.08
N PHE A 220 -7.37 10.48 -12.07
CA PHE A 220 -6.46 9.38 -11.70
C PHE A 220 -7.09 8.44 -10.67
N GLY A 221 -8.34 8.68 -10.28
CA GLY A 221 -9.04 7.87 -9.28
C GLY A 221 -8.71 8.30 -7.87
N ALA A 222 -9.01 9.59 -7.59
CA ALA A 222 -8.75 10.25 -6.33
C ALA A 222 -9.18 9.40 -5.12
N LYS A 223 -8.31 9.36 -4.12
CA LYS A 223 -8.49 8.51 -2.94
C LYS A 223 -8.25 9.29 -1.67
N PHE A 224 -9.34 9.84 -1.11
CA PHE A 224 -9.32 10.71 0.05
C PHE A 224 -8.52 10.16 1.25
N GLY A 225 -8.76 8.89 1.63
CA GLY A 225 -8.02 8.27 2.72
C GLY A 225 -6.53 8.05 2.43
N GLY A 226 -6.14 7.96 1.16
CA GLY A 226 -4.75 7.97 0.74
C GLY A 226 -4.11 9.36 0.81
N ILE A 227 -4.86 10.42 0.47
CA ILE A 227 -4.41 11.82 0.59
C ILE A 227 -4.10 12.14 2.04
N ILE A 228 -5.01 11.84 2.97
CA ILE A 228 -4.81 12.10 4.41
C ILE A 228 -3.61 11.31 4.94
N ALA A 229 -3.55 10.01 4.63
CA ALA A 229 -2.47 9.14 5.07
C ALA A 229 -1.09 9.57 4.54
N GLY A 230 -1.01 9.86 3.23
CA GLY A 230 0.20 10.37 2.62
C GLY A 230 0.59 11.72 3.21
N THR A 231 -0.33 12.67 3.33
CA THR A 231 -0.03 14.02 3.83
C THR A 231 0.52 13.97 5.26
N ILE A 232 -0.13 13.22 6.17
CA ILE A 232 0.33 13.12 7.56
C ILE A 232 1.66 12.36 7.66
N GLY A 233 1.81 11.24 6.94
CA GLY A 233 3.05 10.45 6.93
C GLY A 233 4.24 11.20 6.33
N PHE A 234 4.01 11.92 5.23
CA PHE A 234 5.02 12.72 4.54
C PHE A 234 5.39 13.98 5.32
N ALA A 235 4.40 14.65 5.93
CA ALA A 235 4.67 15.76 6.84
C ALA A 235 5.51 15.30 8.04
N TYR A 236 5.20 14.13 8.62
CA TYR A 236 6.02 13.54 9.68
C TYR A 236 7.47 13.32 9.22
N TYR A 237 7.66 12.74 8.03
CA TYR A 237 8.98 12.51 7.44
C TYR A 237 9.76 13.83 7.28
N ILE A 238 9.14 14.83 6.63
CA ILE A 238 9.72 16.15 6.40
C ILE A 238 10.08 16.82 7.72
N MET A 239 9.19 16.80 8.71
CA MET A 239 9.44 17.40 10.02
C MET A 239 10.67 16.79 10.70
N LYS A 240 10.83 15.48 10.65
CA LYS A 240 11.99 14.79 11.21
C LYS A 240 13.26 15.04 10.41
N LEU A 241 13.16 15.12 9.09
CA LEU A 241 14.26 15.37 8.17
C LEU A 241 14.87 16.77 8.36
N TYR A 242 14.03 17.79 8.56
CA TYR A 242 14.46 19.17 8.80
C TYR A 242 14.62 19.52 10.29
N HIS A 243 14.54 18.52 11.19
CA HIS A 243 14.58 18.69 12.65
C HIS A 243 13.59 19.74 13.19
N TRP A 244 12.44 19.89 12.52
CA TRP A 244 11.39 20.81 12.92
C TRP A 244 10.73 20.34 14.21
N GLN A 245 10.69 21.22 15.21
CA GLN A 245 10.05 20.93 16.48
C GLN A 245 8.53 21.15 16.38
N LEU A 246 7.74 20.22 16.93
CA LEU A 246 6.26 20.33 17.01
C LEU A 246 5.77 21.59 17.75
N LYS A 247 6.63 22.20 18.57
CA LYS A 247 6.36 23.46 19.28
C LYS A 247 6.36 24.68 18.35
N ASN A 248 6.82 24.54 17.10
CA ASN A 248 6.87 25.64 16.16
C ASN A 248 5.46 25.99 15.66
N HIS A 249 4.93 27.14 16.11
CA HIS A 249 3.61 27.64 15.73
C HIS A 249 3.41 27.75 14.21
N ARG A 250 4.50 27.96 13.43
CA ARG A 250 4.43 28.05 11.96
C ARG A 250 3.99 26.74 11.30
N LEU A 251 4.29 25.58 11.90
CA LEU A 251 3.84 24.29 11.40
C LEU A 251 2.35 24.11 11.62
N TRP A 252 1.86 24.48 12.80
CA TRP A 252 0.44 24.45 13.10
C TRP A 252 -0.34 25.42 12.23
N LEU A 253 0.19 26.62 11.96
CA LEU A 253 -0.39 27.54 10.99
C LEU A 253 -0.47 26.92 9.59
N GLY A 254 0.55 26.17 9.16
CA GLY A 254 0.52 25.42 7.89
C GLY A 254 -0.54 24.32 7.85
N PHE A 255 -0.63 23.49 8.90
CA PHE A 255 -1.66 22.45 9.02
C PHE A 255 -3.07 23.02 9.08
N ILE A 256 -3.27 24.07 9.88
CA ILE A 256 -4.54 24.79 9.99
C ILE A 256 -4.88 25.44 8.64
N GLY A 257 -3.92 26.06 7.98
CA GLY A 257 -4.10 26.64 6.64
C GLY A 257 -4.53 25.60 5.61
N CYS A 258 -3.84 24.46 5.51
CA CYS A 258 -4.24 23.36 4.65
C CYS A 258 -5.63 22.81 5.02
N GLY A 259 -5.92 22.65 6.31
CA GLY A 259 -7.22 22.21 6.81
C GLY A 259 -8.34 23.19 6.44
N LEU A 260 -8.11 24.49 6.56
CA LEU A 260 -9.03 25.55 6.17
C LEU A 260 -9.27 25.57 4.66
N VAL A 261 -8.23 25.39 3.85
CA VAL A 261 -8.38 25.30 2.39
C VAL A 261 -9.23 24.09 2.01
N LEU A 262 -8.95 22.91 2.58
CA LEU A 262 -9.74 21.70 2.34
C LEU A 262 -11.19 21.88 2.81
N PHE A 263 -11.38 22.50 3.97
CA PHE A 263 -12.71 22.81 4.49
C PHE A 263 -13.44 23.79 3.59
N ALA A 264 -12.80 24.86 3.10
CA ALA A 264 -13.39 25.83 2.19
C ALA A 264 -13.78 25.19 0.85
N ILE A 265 -12.93 24.32 0.29
CA ILE A 265 -13.24 23.57 -0.93
C ILE A 265 -14.44 22.66 -0.70
N GLY A 266 -14.44 21.91 0.40
CA GLY A 266 -15.54 21.00 0.73
C GLY A 266 -16.83 21.75 1.07
N TRP A 267 -16.74 22.90 1.72
CA TRP A 267 -17.86 23.79 1.99
C TRP A 267 -18.46 24.31 0.69
N TRP A 268 -17.63 24.83 -0.21
CA TRP A 268 -18.09 25.24 -1.55
C TRP A 268 -18.75 24.08 -2.28
N ASP A 269 -18.16 22.89 -2.25
CA ASP A 269 -18.75 21.71 -2.87
C ASP A 269 -20.10 21.32 -2.23
N SER A 270 -20.27 21.52 -0.92
CA SER A 270 -21.53 21.25 -0.19
C SER A 270 -22.68 22.19 -0.55
N LEU A 271 -22.37 23.37 -1.13
CA LEU A 271 -23.37 24.34 -1.59
C LEU A 271 -23.85 24.05 -3.01
N ARG A 272 -23.18 23.13 -3.73
CA ARG A 272 -23.56 22.76 -5.10
C ARG A 272 -24.81 21.87 -5.09
N PRO A 273 -25.56 21.79 -6.21
CA PRO A 273 -26.67 20.85 -6.32
C PRO A 273 -26.25 19.41 -5.99
N PRO A 274 -27.08 18.62 -5.27
CA PRO A 274 -26.72 17.28 -4.79
C PRO A 274 -26.16 16.33 -5.86
N ASP A 275 -26.63 16.51 -7.10
CA ASP A 275 -26.23 15.73 -8.28
C ASP A 275 -24.75 15.91 -8.65
N VAL A 276 -24.16 17.07 -8.33
CA VAL A 276 -22.79 17.45 -8.70
C VAL A 276 -21.86 17.41 -7.49
N GLN A 277 -22.40 17.33 -6.26
CA GLN A 277 -21.60 17.24 -5.05
C GLN A 277 -20.72 16.00 -5.06
N THR A 278 -19.45 16.18 -4.69
CA THR A 278 -18.55 15.07 -4.40
C THR A 278 -18.94 14.41 -3.08
N HIS A 279 -18.33 13.26 -2.79
CA HIS A 279 -18.48 12.59 -1.49
C HIS A 279 -18.11 13.50 -0.30
N ILE A 280 -17.19 14.44 -0.50
CA ILE A 280 -16.75 15.39 0.52
C ILE A 280 -17.83 16.47 0.73
N GLY A 281 -18.33 17.05 -0.37
CA GLY A 281 -19.42 18.03 -0.32
C GLY A 281 -20.68 17.47 0.33
N ARG A 282 -21.08 16.23 0.00
CA ARG A 282 -22.23 15.56 0.63
C ARG A 282 -22.02 15.32 2.12
N PHE A 283 -20.84 14.85 2.52
CA PHE A 283 -20.55 14.59 3.93
C PHE A 283 -20.53 15.89 4.75
N LEU A 284 -19.93 16.96 4.20
CA LEU A 284 -19.99 18.28 4.84
C LEU A 284 -21.41 18.81 4.86
N HIS A 285 -22.18 18.65 3.79
CA HIS A 285 -23.60 19.03 3.77
C HIS A 285 -24.38 18.37 4.91
N LEU A 286 -24.19 17.06 5.15
CA LEU A 286 -24.82 16.33 6.25
C LEU A 286 -24.41 16.85 7.64
N ILE A 287 -23.13 17.20 7.82
CA ILE A 287 -22.64 17.81 9.06
C ILE A 287 -23.29 19.18 9.28
N LEU A 288 -23.38 19.98 8.22
CA LEU A 288 -23.91 21.34 8.26
C LEU A 288 -25.43 21.39 8.39
N SER A 289 -26.13 20.41 7.82
CA SER A 289 -27.57 20.22 7.98
C SER A 289 -27.95 19.66 9.36
N LYS A 290 -26.97 19.47 10.26
CA LYS A 290 -27.14 18.90 11.61
C LYS A 290 -27.80 17.52 11.63
N ASP A 291 -27.67 16.76 10.54
CA ASP A 291 -28.16 15.38 10.48
C ASP A 291 -27.14 14.42 11.12
N PHE A 292 -26.97 14.59 12.44
CA PHE A 292 -25.99 13.83 13.21
C PHE A 292 -26.30 12.33 13.24
N GLU A 293 -27.56 11.94 13.02
CA GLU A 293 -27.95 10.55 12.92
C GLU A 293 -27.31 9.90 11.69
N GLN A 294 -27.49 10.47 10.50
CA GLN A 294 -26.87 9.95 9.27
C GLN A 294 -25.33 9.97 9.33
N VAL A 295 -24.74 11.03 9.88
CA VAL A 295 -23.28 11.11 10.08
C VAL A 295 -22.79 9.98 10.98
N SER A 296 -23.47 9.73 12.10
CA SER A 296 -23.12 8.65 13.02
C SER A 296 -23.23 7.28 12.36
N GLN A 297 -24.29 7.03 11.58
CA GLN A 297 -24.48 5.77 10.84
C GLN A 297 -23.36 5.54 9.81
N ILE A 298 -22.93 6.59 9.09
CA ILE A 298 -21.81 6.50 8.14
C ILE A 298 -20.51 6.13 8.87
N ILE A 299 -20.23 6.78 10.00
CA ILE A 299 -19.02 6.53 10.81
C ILE A 299 -19.06 5.10 11.37
N PHE A 300 -20.15 4.69 12.02
CA PHE A 300 -20.31 3.34 12.55
C PHE A 300 -20.18 2.28 11.46
N ARG A 301 -20.79 2.48 10.28
CA ARG A 301 -20.64 1.55 9.16
C ARG A 301 -19.18 1.41 8.72
N LYS A 302 -18.44 2.52 8.62
CA LYS A 302 -17.02 2.51 8.26
C LYS A 302 -16.18 1.77 9.31
N ILE A 303 -16.39 2.07 10.59
CA ILE A 303 -15.69 1.43 11.71
C ILE A 303 -15.98 -0.07 11.73
N THR A 304 -17.25 -0.47 11.64
CA THR A 304 -17.67 -1.88 11.65
C THR A 304 -17.06 -2.65 10.48
N MET A 305 -17.02 -2.05 9.28
CA MET A 305 -16.38 -2.69 8.12
C MET A 305 -14.87 -2.88 8.33
N ASN A 306 -14.18 -1.86 8.85
CA ASN A 306 -12.75 -1.94 9.11
C ASN A 306 -12.44 -2.97 10.22
N LEU A 307 -13.24 -3.03 11.28
CA LEU A 307 -13.13 -4.04 12.34
C LEU A 307 -13.40 -5.46 11.81
N LYS A 308 -14.47 -5.65 11.03
CA LYS A 308 -14.79 -6.93 10.39
C LYS A 308 -13.62 -7.39 9.53
N LEU A 309 -13.03 -6.51 8.73
CA LEU A 309 -11.86 -6.83 7.93
C LEU A 309 -10.62 -7.05 8.78
N THR A 310 -10.45 -6.33 9.88
CA THR A 310 -9.32 -6.54 10.81
C THR A 310 -9.36 -7.94 11.40
N ILE A 311 -10.54 -8.45 11.74
CA ILE A 311 -10.73 -9.78 12.31
C ILE A 311 -10.66 -10.88 11.25
N SER A 312 -11.28 -10.67 10.09
CA SER A 312 -11.45 -11.72 9.07
C SER A 312 -10.37 -11.73 7.98
N SER A 313 -9.67 -10.62 7.76
CA SER A 313 -8.71 -10.49 6.67
C SER A 313 -7.41 -11.21 7.01
N PRO A 314 -6.88 -12.07 6.13
CA PRO A 314 -5.56 -12.67 6.30
C PRO A 314 -4.42 -11.64 6.46
N TRP A 315 -4.61 -10.40 6.00
CA TRP A 315 -3.61 -9.33 6.11
C TRP A 315 -3.27 -8.95 7.56
N ILE A 316 -4.17 -9.16 8.53
CA ILE A 316 -3.85 -8.93 9.95
C ILE A 316 -2.74 -9.85 10.44
N ARG A 317 -2.66 -11.07 9.89
CA ARG A 317 -1.63 -12.05 10.24
C ARG A 317 -0.25 -11.54 9.89
N ILE A 318 -0.12 -10.80 8.78
CA ILE A 318 1.13 -10.17 8.36
C ILE A 318 1.53 -9.05 9.34
N VAL A 319 0.58 -8.24 9.79
CA VAL A 319 0.82 -7.18 10.80
C VAL A 319 1.31 -7.79 12.11
N VAL A 320 0.58 -8.78 12.62
CA VAL A 320 0.93 -9.48 13.86
C VAL A 320 2.29 -10.17 13.73
N LEU A 321 2.56 -10.81 12.60
CA LEU A 321 3.84 -11.47 12.34
C LEU A 321 5.01 -10.47 12.34
N ALA A 322 4.88 -9.32 11.69
CA ALA A 322 5.92 -8.29 11.71
C ALA A 322 6.24 -7.83 13.14
N PHE A 323 5.20 -7.65 13.97
CA PHE A 323 5.35 -7.27 15.38
C PHE A 323 6.07 -8.36 16.20
N ILE A 324 5.63 -9.61 16.07
CA ILE A 324 6.26 -10.76 16.74
C ILE A 324 7.72 -10.88 16.31
N LEU A 325 8.02 -10.84 15.01
CA LEU A 325 9.38 -10.95 14.51
C LEU A 325 10.26 -9.78 14.95
N GLY A 326 9.71 -8.57 15.05
CA GLY A 326 10.41 -7.42 15.62
C GLY A 326 10.78 -7.62 17.10
N ILE A 327 9.86 -8.16 17.90
CA ILE A 327 10.13 -8.50 19.32
C ILE A 327 11.17 -9.61 19.43
N VAL A 328 10.99 -10.70 18.67
CA VAL A 328 11.90 -11.85 18.67
C VAL A 328 13.30 -11.44 18.24
N GLN A 329 13.44 -10.61 17.19
CA GLN A 329 14.72 -10.06 16.76
C GLN A 329 15.41 -9.29 17.89
N ARG A 330 14.66 -8.40 18.57
CA ARG A 330 15.19 -7.59 19.66
C ARG A 330 15.62 -8.46 20.84
N TRP A 331 14.84 -9.48 21.16
CA TRP A 331 15.14 -10.41 22.25
C TRP A 331 16.37 -11.27 21.95
N LEU A 332 16.50 -11.80 20.72
CA LEU A 332 17.60 -12.67 20.32
C LEU A 332 18.93 -11.92 20.17
N THR A 333 18.92 -10.68 19.67
CA THR A 333 20.15 -9.94 19.36
C THR A 333 20.52 -8.87 20.39
N ALA A 334 19.60 -8.50 21.27
CA ALA A 334 19.68 -7.32 22.15
C ALA A 334 19.97 -6.00 21.40
N ARG A 335 19.90 -5.99 20.06
CA ARG A 335 20.14 -4.84 19.19
C ARG A 335 18.83 -4.38 18.58
N LYS A 336 18.75 -3.06 18.33
CA LYS A 336 17.62 -2.49 17.60
C LYS A 336 17.69 -2.96 16.16
N MET A 337 16.60 -3.53 15.66
CA MET A 337 16.39 -3.81 14.24
C MET A 337 16.65 -2.58 13.35
N LEU A 338 16.33 -1.41 13.90
CA LEU A 338 16.42 -0.10 13.28
C LEU A 338 17.81 0.49 13.45
N LEU A 339 18.47 0.77 12.32
CA LEU A 339 19.63 1.66 12.28
C LEU A 339 19.16 3.09 12.59
N SER A 340 20.05 3.89 13.19
CA SER A 340 19.79 5.31 13.49
C SER A 340 19.36 6.07 12.25
N GLU A 341 20.04 5.82 11.13
CA GLU A 341 19.74 6.40 9.83
C GLU A 341 18.33 6.04 9.31
N ASP A 342 17.87 4.80 9.49
CA ASP A 342 16.57 4.31 8.98
C ASP A 342 15.38 4.61 9.90
N THR A 343 15.64 5.18 11.08
CA THR A 343 14.59 5.39 12.08
C THR A 343 13.52 6.35 11.59
N VAL A 344 13.92 7.41 10.88
CA VAL A 344 12.99 8.45 10.40
C VAL A 344 12.05 7.90 9.32
N VAL A 345 12.59 7.24 8.29
CA VAL A 345 11.79 6.68 7.21
C VAL A 345 10.87 5.56 7.71
N TRP A 346 11.34 4.71 8.62
CA TRP A 346 10.51 3.67 9.22
C TRP A 346 9.34 4.24 10.01
N GLN A 347 9.59 5.25 10.85
CA GLN A 347 8.53 5.91 11.61
C GLN A 347 7.51 6.57 10.68
N ALA A 348 7.97 7.21 9.59
CA ALA A 348 7.07 7.78 8.59
C ALA A 348 6.21 6.72 7.89
N ILE A 349 6.77 5.55 7.55
CA ILE A 349 6.02 4.42 6.97
C ILE A 349 4.96 3.93 7.96
N LEU A 350 5.30 3.80 9.24
CA LEU A 350 4.35 3.41 10.28
C LEU A 350 3.24 4.46 10.43
N VAL A 351 3.57 5.76 10.47
CA VAL A 351 2.58 6.84 10.56
C VAL A 351 1.66 6.85 9.33
N ALA A 352 2.22 6.79 8.12
CA ALA A 352 1.42 6.73 6.89
C ALA A 352 0.51 5.49 6.87
N GLY A 353 1.03 4.35 7.32
CA GLY A 353 0.30 3.09 7.41
C GLY A 353 -0.81 3.12 8.46
N THR A 354 -0.58 3.66 9.66
CA THR A 354 -1.58 3.75 10.73
C THR A 354 -2.69 4.73 10.37
N ILE A 355 -2.35 5.89 9.79
CA ILE A 355 -3.37 6.80 9.28
C ILE A 355 -4.16 6.15 8.13
N SER A 356 -3.50 5.39 7.26
CA SER A 356 -4.19 4.60 6.24
C SER A 356 -5.17 3.59 6.86
N TYR A 357 -4.80 2.96 7.97
CA TYR A 357 -5.68 2.07 8.73
C TYR A 357 -6.92 2.79 9.24
N LEU A 358 -6.77 3.99 9.80
CA LEU A 358 -7.86 4.72 10.44
C LEU A 358 -8.86 5.33 9.44
N VAL A 359 -8.37 5.82 8.30
CA VAL A 359 -9.19 6.67 7.41
C VAL A 359 -9.86 5.87 6.27
N ASN A 360 -9.35 4.69 5.92
CA ASN A 360 -9.86 3.90 4.80
C ASN A 360 -10.80 2.76 5.24
N ASP A 361 -11.80 2.45 4.40
CA ASP A 361 -12.79 1.39 4.68
C ASP A 361 -12.17 -0.01 4.81
N ALA A 362 -11.08 -0.27 4.08
CA ALA A 362 -10.28 -1.50 4.17
C ALA A 362 -8.85 -1.15 4.63
N GLY A 363 -8.77 -0.36 5.71
CA GLY A 363 -7.52 0.22 6.20
C GLY A 363 -6.47 -0.81 6.59
N VAL A 364 -6.85 -1.98 7.12
CA VAL A 364 -5.89 -3.03 7.51
C VAL A 364 -5.06 -3.52 6.32
N LEU A 365 -5.63 -3.54 5.12
CA LEU A 365 -4.93 -3.97 3.92
C LEU A 365 -3.85 -2.96 3.51
N ALA A 366 -4.17 -1.66 3.57
CA ALA A 366 -3.22 -0.59 3.29
C ALA A 366 -2.10 -0.56 4.34
N PHE A 367 -2.44 -0.73 5.62
CA PHE A 367 -1.44 -0.79 6.68
C PHE A 367 -0.52 -2.00 6.55
N ALA A 368 -1.09 -3.20 6.34
CA ALA A 368 -0.32 -4.43 6.23
C ALA A 368 0.64 -4.42 5.04
N THR A 369 0.23 -3.89 3.90
CA THR A 369 1.09 -3.78 2.70
C THR A 369 2.16 -2.71 2.84
N CYS A 370 1.83 -1.56 3.44
CA CYS A 370 2.79 -0.51 3.80
C CYS A 370 3.87 -1.05 4.74
N LEU A 371 3.43 -1.72 5.81
CA LEU A 371 4.29 -2.39 6.78
C LEU A 371 5.11 -3.49 6.13
N ALA A 372 4.52 -4.30 5.25
CA ALA A 372 5.21 -5.42 4.64
C ALA A 372 6.39 -4.97 3.77
N TYR A 373 6.21 -3.90 3.01
CA TYR A 373 7.28 -3.33 2.19
C TYR A 373 8.40 -2.74 3.06
N GLY A 374 8.05 -1.90 4.04
CA GLY A 374 9.02 -1.28 4.94
C GLY A 374 9.75 -2.27 5.86
N PHE A 375 9.05 -3.27 6.39
CA PHE A 375 9.64 -4.28 7.28
C PHE A 375 10.60 -5.20 6.53
N SER A 376 10.29 -5.55 5.28
CA SER A 376 11.19 -6.32 4.43
C SER A 376 12.50 -5.57 4.14
N TYR A 377 12.42 -4.25 3.93
CA TYR A 377 13.61 -3.39 3.85
C TYR A 377 14.47 -3.46 5.12
N LEU A 378 13.85 -3.35 6.29
CA LEU A 378 14.58 -3.47 7.56
C LEU A 378 15.22 -4.85 7.73
N LEU A 379 14.50 -5.94 7.42
CA LEU A 379 15.03 -7.30 7.53
C LEU A 379 16.28 -7.52 6.68
N LEU A 380 16.34 -6.94 5.47
CA LEU A 380 17.55 -7.00 4.64
C LEU A 380 18.75 -6.34 5.34
N LYS A 381 18.52 -5.27 6.12
CA LYS A 381 19.57 -4.51 6.80
C LYS A 381 20.00 -5.07 8.16
N VAL A 382 19.12 -5.79 8.87
CA VAL A 382 19.40 -6.44 10.18
C VAL A 382 20.65 -7.33 10.12
N LYS A 383 20.94 -7.87 8.93
CA LYS A 383 22.10 -8.68 8.57
C LYS A 383 23.47 -8.08 8.94
N ASN A 384 23.61 -6.76 9.04
CA ASN A 384 24.90 -6.11 9.30
C ASN A 384 25.24 -5.97 10.80
N GLN A 385 24.38 -6.46 11.70
CA GLN A 385 24.52 -6.20 13.14
C GLN A 385 24.70 -7.43 14.03
N VAL A 386 24.72 -8.66 13.51
CA VAL A 386 24.82 -9.84 14.39
C VAL A 386 26.28 -10.22 14.64
N ASP A 387 26.74 -10.00 15.87
CA ASP A 387 28.08 -10.37 16.33
C ASP A 387 28.12 -11.89 16.63
N PRO A 388 28.95 -12.69 15.94
CA PRO A 388 29.02 -14.14 16.12
C PRO A 388 29.26 -14.59 17.56
N LEU A 389 29.95 -13.78 18.36
CA LEU A 389 30.34 -14.08 19.74
C LEU A 389 29.14 -14.09 20.71
N LEU A 390 28.09 -13.30 20.43
CA LEU A 390 26.88 -13.22 21.26
C LEU A 390 26.02 -14.48 21.15
N ILE A 391 25.91 -15.04 19.93
CA ILE A 391 25.22 -16.32 19.68
C ILE A 391 25.96 -17.45 20.38
N GLN A 392 27.30 -17.43 20.37
CA GLN A 392 28.14 -18.41 21.05
C GLN A 392 27.97 -18.38 22.58
N LYS A 393 27.84 -17.19 23.17
CA LYS A 393 27.49 -17.02 24.60
C LYS A 393 26.09 -17.54 24.93
N TRP A 394 25.12 -17.34 24.04
CA TRP A 394 23.77 -17.86 24.23
C TRP A 394 23.71 -19.39 24.17
N MET A 395 24.37 -19.99 23.18
CA MET A 395 24.46 -21.46 23.03
C MET A 395 25.22 -22.12 24.20
N THR A 396 26.22 -21.46 24.78
CA THR A 396 26.92 -21.98 25.96
C THR A 396 26.10 -21.83 27.25
N LYS A 397 25.30 -20.77 27.38
CA LYS A 397 24.41 -20.56 28.54
C LYS A 397 23.26 -21.56 28.58
N THR A 398 22.67 -21.92 27.43
CA THR A 398 21.64 -22.97 27.34
C THR A 398 22.20 -24.39 27.52
N LYS A 399 23.46 -24.64 27.11
CA LYS A 399 24.16 -25.90 27.46
C LYS A 399 24.41 -26.05 28.95
N ARG A 400 24.79 -24.98 29.66
CA ARG A 400 24.94 -25.01 31.13
C ARG A 400 23.62 -25.27 31.86
N PHE A 401 22.50 -24.79 31.32
CA PHE A 401 21.17 -25.06 31.89
C PHE A 401 20.71 -26.52 31.72
N ARG A 402 21.14 -27.21 30.65
CA ARG A 402 20.88 -28.66 30.47
C ARG A 402 21.80 -29.55 31.30
N LEU A 403 23.06 -29.16 31.48
CA LEU A 403 24.01 -29.95 32.29
C LEU A 403 23.77 -29.80 33.81
N GLY A 404 23.07 -28.75 34.24
CA GLY A 404 22.69 -28.55 35.64
C GLY A 404 21.41 -29.28 36.08
N SER A 405 20.63 -29.84 35.15
CA SER A 405 19.42 -30.63 35.46
C SER A 405 19.69 -32.14 35.57
N ASP A 406 20.85 -32.61 35.12
CA ASP A 406 21.25 -34.03 35.18
C ASP A 406 22.08 -34.34 36.45
N SER A 407 22.12 -33.42 37.42
CA SER A 407 22.89 -33.55 38.68
C SER A 407 22.05 -33.23 39.93
N LEU A 408 20.80 -33.67 39.94
CA LEU A 408 19.96 -33.77 41.13
C LEU A 408 19.34 -35.16 41.25
#